data_AF-A0A833WGP7-F1
#
_entry.id   AF-A0A833WGP7-F1
#
_cell.length_a   1.000
_cell.length_b   1.000
_cell.length_c   1.000
_cell.angle_alpha   90.00
_cell.angle_beta   90.00
_cell.angle_gamma   90.00
#
_symmetry.space_group_name_H-M   'P 1'
#
loop_
_entity.id
_entity.type
_entity.pdbx_description
1 polymer ?
#
loop_
_entity_poly.entity_id
_entity_poly.type
_entity_poly.pdbx_seq_one_letter_code
_entity_poly.pdbx_strand_id
1 'polypeptide(L)'
;MTLLEKLLGSTLVSRRGETSTEEALAHKTVVGLYFTASTCRPCRAFTPVLATVHRNMTLNAYKSLPMKDQLDVVLLSIDRSPVAFHDSLLQTPFLAVPFHRREVVQDLWKRYDVKTIPTLIFVDANGDVVEREGRCFVEDNYMDLRKIWDHISPTFQTSPGPEAAMP
;
A
#
# COMPACT_ATOMS: atom_id res chain seq x y z
N MET A 1 13.95 3.82 -14.51
CA MET A 1 12.68 3.12 -14.28
C MET A 1 12.83 2.11 -13.17
N THR A 2 12.29 2.45 -12.00
CA THR A 2 12.22 1.52 -10.86
C THR A 2 11.21 0.39 -11.15
N LEU A 3 11.28 -0.73 -10.41
CA LEU A 3 10.30 -1.81 -10.58
C LEU A 3 8.89 -1.36 -10.18
N LEU A 4 8.76 -0.56 -9.12
CA LEU A 4 7.49 0.03 -8.71
C LEU A 4 6.88 0.93 -9.79
N GLU A 5 7.69 1.73 -10.48
CA GLU A 5 7.22 2.55 -11.60
C GLU A 5 6.70 1.68 -12.77
N LYS A 6 7.37 0.56 -13.08
CA LYS A 6 6.85 -0.40 -14.07
C LYS A 6 5.53 -1.03 -13.65
N LEU A 7 5.29 -1.19 -12.35
CA LEU A 7 4.07 -1.79 -11.80
C LEU A 7 2.90 -0.81 -11.67
N LEU A 8 3.17 0.44 -11.29
CA LEU A 8 2.14 1.44 -10.95
C LEU A 8 1.96 2.50 -12.05
N GLY A 9 2.86 2.53 -13.04
CA GLY A 9 2.98 3.57 -14.05
C GLY A 9 3.92 4.71 -13.61
N SER A 10 4.12 5.67 -14.50
CA SER A 10 5.10 6.77 -14.32
C SER A 10 4.65 7.87 -13.36
N THR A 11 3.35 8.02 -13.11
CA THR A 11 2.80 9.07 -12.23
C THR A 11 1.85 8.51 -11.18
N LEU A 12 1.69 9.19 -10.06
CA LEU A 12 0.65 8.90 -9.07
C LEU A 12 -0.11 10.19 -8.77
N VAL A 13 -1.34 10.07 -8.29
CA VAL A 13 -2.15 11.21 -7.86
C VAL A 13 -2.43 11.13 -6.38
N SER A 14 -2.43 12.28 -5.73
CA SER A 14 -2.84 12.44 -4.34
C SER A 14 -3.86 13.57 -4.23
N ARG A 15 -4.36 13.82 -3.02
CA ARG A 15 -5.17 15.02 -2.75
C ARG A 15 -4.46 16.35 -3.05
N ARG A 16 -3.13 16.34 -3.23
CA ARG A 16 -2.32 17.53 -3.54
C ARG A 16 -2.06 17.72 -5.04
N GLY A 17 -2.47 16.76 -5.87
CA GLY A 17 -2.20 16.74 -7.31
C GLY A 17 -1.38 15.53 -7.73
N GLU A 18 -0.90 15.59 -8.98
CA GLU A 18 -0.07 14.58 -9.61
C GLU A 18 1.40 14.72 -9.21
N THR A 19 2.12 13.60 -9.12
CA THR A 19 3.55 13.50 -8.82
C THR A 19 4.13 12.31 -9.59
N SER A 20 5.44 12.29 -9.83
CA SER A 20 6.06 11.11 -10.46
C SER A 20 6.10 9.95 -9.46
N THR A 21 5.92 8.72 -9.95
CA THR A 21 5.97 7.53 -9.10
C THR A 21 7.34 7.35 -8.46
N GLU A 22 8.40 7.72 -9.17
CA GLU A 22 9.78 7.67 -8.69
C GLU A 22 10.00 8.61 -7.51
N GLU A 23 9.54 9.86 -7.59
CA GLU A 23 9.64 10.82 -6.48
C GLU A 23 8.75 10.44 -5.29
N ALA A 24 7.50 10.06 -5.57
CA ALA A 24 6.52 9.76 -4.53
C ALA A 24 6.90 8.52 -3.72
N LEU A 25 7.49 7.52 -4.38
CA LEU A 25 7.92 6.27 -3.74
C LEU A 25 9.44 6.22 -3.52
N ALA A 26 10.13 7.35 -3.61
CA ALA A 26 11.55 7.43 -3.30
C ALA A 26 11.79 6.97 -1.86
N HIS A 27 12.80 6.11 -1.68
CA HIS A 27 13.20 5.55 -0.38
C HIS A 27 12.15 4.65 0.30
N LYS A 28 11.03 4.36 -0.36
CA LYS A 28 10.04 3.40 0.13
C LYS A 28 10.57 1.98 -0.04
N THR A 29 10.73 1.28 1.07
CA THR A 29 11.11 -0.13 1.08
C THR A 29 9.88 -1.03 1.04
N VAL A 30 8.74 -0.52 1.49
CA VAL A 30 7.45 -1.22 1.50
C VAL A 30 6.36 -0.32 0.95
N VAL A 31 5.49 -0.86 0.10
CA VAL A 31 4.32 -0.18 -0.44
C VAL A 31 3.07 -1.01 -0.18
N GLY A 32 2.07 -0.39 0.46
CA GLY A 32 0.75 -0.99 0.62
C GLY A 32 -0.11 -0.78 -0.63
N LEU A 33 -0.39 -1.84 -1.37
CA LEU A 33 -1.33 -1.86 -2.49
C LEU A 33 -2.75 -2.05 -1.95
N TYR A 34 -3.53 -0.97 -1.93
CA TYR A 34 -4.87 -0.96 -1.36
C TYR A 34 -5.96 -1.01 -2.44
N PHE A 35 -6.51 -2.20 -2.67
CA PHE A 35 -7.61 -2.44 -3.59
C PHE A 35 -8.95 -2.07 -2.94
N THR A 36 -9.67 -1.12 -3.53
CA THR A 36 -10.87 -0.55 -2.90
C THR A 36 -11.87 0.07 -3.89
N ALA A 37 -13.07 0.37 -3.39
CA ALA A 37 -14.07 1.18 -4.07
C ALA A 37 -14.87 2.00 -3.06
N SER A 38 -15.10 3.28 -3.35
CA SER A 38 -15.86 4.20 -2.50
C SER A 38 -17.30 3.72 -2.24
N THR A 39 -17.91 3.06 -3.22
CA THR A 39 -19.27 2.54 -3.16
C THR A 39 -19.39 1.23 -2.34
N CYS A 40 -18.28 0.58 -2.03
CA CYS A 40 -18.23 -0.66 -1.28
C CYS A 40 -18.37 -0.42 0.24
N ARG A 41 -19.39 -1.02 0.87
CA ARG A 41 -19.64 -0.86 2.33
C ARG A 41 -18.45 -1.26 3.21
N PRO A 42 -17.87 -2.47 3.09
CA PRO A 42 -16.72 -2.85 3.92
C PRO A 42 -15.49 -1.96 3.65
N CYS A 43 -15.29 -1.47 2.43
CA CYS A 43 -14.23 -0.51 2.14
C CYS A 43 -14.39 0.80 2.93
N ARG A 44 -15.63 1.31 3.08
CA ARG A 44 -15.89 2.52 3.87
C ARG A 44 -15.63 2.34 5.36
N ALA A 45 -15.71 1.12 5.88
CA ALA A 45 -15.35 0.81 7.27
C ALA A 45 -13.83 0.72 7.45
N PHE A 46 -13.12 0.09 6.52
CA PHE A 46 -11.67 -0.13 6.64
C PHE A 46 -10.81 1.10 6.26
N THR A 47 -11.22 1.89 5.25
CA THR A 47 -10.43 3.03 4.77
C THR A 47 -10.05 4.03 5.87
N PRO A 48 -10.96 4.43 6.80
CA PRO A 48 -10.60 5.28 7.94
C PRO A 48 -9.57 4.66 8.90
N VAL A 49 -9.62 3.33 9.09
CA VAL A 49 -8.65 2.60 9.94
C VAL A 49 -7.25 2.70 9.32
N LEU A 50 -7.13 2.36 8.03
CA LEU A 50 -5.85 2.47 7.31
C LEU A 50 -5.34 3.91 7.26
N ALA A 51 -6.24 4.88 7.07
CA ALA A 51 -5.89 6.30 7.05
C ALA A 51 -5.40 6.79 8.41
N THR A 52 -5.91 6.23 9.51
CA THR A 52 -5.45 6.50 10.86
C THR A 52 -4.03 5.98 11.05
N VAL A 53 -3.73 4.76 10.63
CA VAL A 53 -2.37 4.21 10.68
C VAL A 53 -1.39 5.08 9.90
N HIS A 54 -1.71 5.44 8.65
CA HIS A 54 -0.85 6.30 7.81
C HIS A 54 -0.59 7.67 8.43
N ARG A 55 -1.63 8.33 8.94
CA ARG A 55 -1.46 9.62 9.65
C ARG A 55 -0.61 9.46 10.91
N ASN A 56 -0.83 8.39 11.68
CA ASN A 56 -0.13 8.16 12.93
C ASN A 56 1.38 7.97 12.74
N MET A 57 1.84 7.48 11.57
CA MET A 57 3.28 7.37 11.25
C MET A 57 4.01 8.72 11.38
N THR A 58 3.29 9.84 11.23
CA THR A 58 3.87 11.19 11.33
C THR A 58 3.89 11.76 12.75
N LEU A 59 3.24 11.11 13.72
CA LEU A 59 3.18 11.59 15.10
C LEU A 59 4.53 11.42 15.81
N ASN A 60 4.83 12.34 16.74
CA ASN A 60 6.07 12.32 17.51
C ASN A 60 6.31 11.00 18.26
N ALA A 61 5.25 10.34 18.73
CA ALA A 61 5.33 9.05 19.42
C ALA A 61 5.93 7.92 18.55
N TYR A 62 5.82 8.04 17.23
CA TYR A 62 6.30 7.05 16.27
C TYR A 62 7.49 7.55 15.42
N LYS A 63 8.05 8.71 15.75
CA LYS A 63 9.14 9.34 14.98
C LYS A 63 10.42 8.50 14.96
N SER A 64 10.59 7.60 15.93
CA SER A 64 11.71 6.64 15.95
C SER A 64 11.53 5.46 15.00
N LEU A 65 10.30 5.21 14.51
CA LEU A 65 10.05 4.18 13.51
C LEU A 65 10.36 4.73 12.13
N PRO A 66 11.06 3.96 11.26
CA PRO A 66 11.34 4.38 9.90
C PRO A 66 10.10 4.31 8.99
N MET A 67 8.96 3.84 9.52
CA MET A 67 7.71 3.63 8.79
C MET A 67 7.27 4.86 7.99
N LYS A 68 7.39 6.07 8.54
CA LYS A 68 7.03 7.30 7.81
C LYS A 68 7.83 7.47 6.51
N ASP A 69 9.11 7.14 6.56
CA ASP A 69 10.04 7.39 5.46
C ASP A 69 10.07 6.19 4.51
N GLN A 70 9.83 4.97 5.01
CA GLN A 70 9.99 3.72 4.27
C GLN A 70 8.69 3.05 3.81
N LEU A 71 7.54 3.43 4.36
CA LEU A 71 6.22 2.94 3.95
C LEU A 71 5.43 4.04 3.24
N ASP A 72 4.65 3.63 2.23
CA ASP A 72 3.52 4.42 1.74
C ASP A 72 2.39 3.50 1.28
N VAL A 73 1.22 4.06 1.00
CA VAL A 73 0.04 3.34 0.52
C VAL A 73 -0.42 3.92 -0.81
N VAL A 74 -0.60 3.04 -1.78
CA VAL A 74 -1.15 3.37 -3.11
C VAL A 74 -2.51 2.73 -3.27
N LEU A 75 -3.51 3.58 -3.47
CA LEU A 75 -4.90 3.21 -3.66
C LEU A 75 -5.13 2.77 -5.11
N LEU A 76 -5.63 1.55 -5.24
CA LEU A 76 -5.99 0.89 -6.49
C LEU A 76 -7.53 0.84 -6.57
N SER A 77 -8.12 1.93 -7.06
CA SER A 77 -9.57 2.10 -7.09
C SER A 77 -10.20 1.39 -8.29
N ILE A 78 -11.30 0.69 -8.03
CA ILE A 78 -12.18 0.15 -9.09
C ILE A 78 -13.47 0.98 -9.27
N ASP A 79 -13.55 2.17 -8.66
CA ASP A 79 -14.70 3.06 -8.78
C ASP A 79 -14.98 3.39 -10.24
N ARG A 80 -16.24 3.31 -10.67
CA ARG A 80 -16.62 3.57 -12.07
C ARG A 80 -16.76 5.06 -12.39
N SER A 81 -16.91 5.92 -11.38
CA SER A 81 -17.10 7.36 -11.55
C SER A 81 -15.81 8.14 -11.21
N PRO A 82 -15.37 9.08 -12.09
CA PRO A 82 -14.22 9.93 -11.79
C PRO A 82 -14.45 10.80 -10.57
N VAL A 83 -15.69 11.27 -10.38
CA VAL A 83 -16.09 12.08 -9.23
C VAL A 83 -15.99 11.26 -7.95
N ALA A 84 -16.52 10.04 -7.93
CA ALA A 84 -16.45 9.16 -6.76
C ALA A 84 -15.00 8.81 -6.38
N PHE A 85 -14.16 8.54 -7.39
CA PHE A 85 -12.72 8.34 -7.18
C PHE A 85 -12.07 9.58 -6.55
N HIS A 86 -12.32 10.76 -7.12
CA HIS A 86 -11.73 12.01 -6.67
C HIS A 86 -12.15 12.34 -5.24
N ASP A 87 -13.45 12.28 -4.95
CA ASP A 87 -14.01 12.53 -3.61
C ASP A 87 -13.41 11.57 -2.58
N SER A 88 -13.30 10.28 -2.92
CA SER A 88 -12.67 9.29 -2.06
C SER A 88 -11.19 9.59 -1.81
N LEU A 89 -10.44 10.00 -2.83
CA LEU A 89 -9.01 10.32 -2.71
C LEU A 89 -8.80 11.52 -1.77
N LEU A 90 -9.62 12.57 -1.89
CA LEU A 90 -9.53 13.77 -1.06
C LEU A 90 -9.67 13.49 0.45
N GLN A 91 -10.41 12.44 0.83
CA GLN A 91 -10.61 12.05 2.23
C GLN A 91 -9.47 11.22 2.83
N THR A 92 -8.53 10.77 2.01
CA THR A 92 -7.44 9.88 2.41
C THR A 92 -6.08 10.56 2.34
N PRO A 93 -5.08 10.09 3.12
CA PRO A 93 -3.72 10.59 3.03
C PRO A 93 -2.88 9.88 1.94
N PHE A 94 -3.49 9.00 1.16
CA PHE A 94 -2.79 8.07 0.28
C PHE A 94 -2.46 8.66 -1.10
N LEU A 95 -1.55 7.97 -1.79
CA LEU A 95 -1.38 8.06 -3.24
C LEU A 95 -2.40 7.17 -3.93
N ALA A 96 -2.64 7.37 -5.21
CA ALA A 96 -3.48 6.52 -6.03
C ALA A 96 -2.97 6.44 -7.47
N VAL A 97 -3.27 5.33 -8.14
CA VAL A 97 -3.11 5.26 -9.60
C VAL A 97 -4.13 6.20 -10.24
N PRO A 98 -3.73 7.06 -11.19
CA PRO A 98 -4.65 7.97 -11.88
C PRO A 98 -5.84 7.23 -12.49
N PHE A 99 -7.03 7.81 -12.34
CA PHE A 99 -8.29 7.20 -12.75
C PHE A 99 -8.34 6.76 -14.23
N HIS A 100 -7.60 7.43 -15.12
CA HIS A 100 -7.57 7.11 -16.54
C HIS A 100 -6.71 5.88 -16.86
N ARG A 101 -5.87 5.42 -15.93
CA ARG A 101 -4.98 4.25 -16.08
C ARG A 101 -5.50 3.02 -15.36
N ARG A 102 -6.74 2.64 -15.66
CA ARG A 102 -7.40 1.54 -14.95
C ARG A 102 -6.87 0.17 -15.32
N GLU A 103 -6.29 0.04 -16.50
CA GLU A 103 -5.60 -1.15 -16.98
C GLU A 103 -4.50 -1.57 -15.99
N VAL A 104 -3.75 -0.60 -15.44
CA VAL A 104 -2.74 -0.87 -14.39
C VAL A 104 -3.38 -1.50 -13.16
N VAL A 105 -4.51 -0.97 -12.70
CA VAL A 105 -5.26 -1.52 -11.56
C VAL A 105 -5.75 -2.94 -11.85
N GLN A 106 -6.25 -3.20 -13.06
CA GLN A 106 -6.72 -4.52 -13.48
C GLN A 106 -5.58 -5.54 -13.58
N ASP A 107 -4.41 -5.13 -14.06
CA ASP A 107 -3.24 -5.99 -14.18
C ASP A 107 -2.68 -6.33 -12.80
N LEU A 108 -2.62 -5.37 -11.88
CA LEU A 108 -2.23 -5.61 -10.49
C LEU A 108 -3.26 -6.51 -9.78
N TRP A 109 -4.55 -6.30 -10.02
CA TRP A 109 -5.61 -7.15 -9.47
C TRP A 109 -5.40 -8.62 -9.85
N LYS A 110 -5.10 -8.89 -11.12
CA LYS A 110 -4.80 -10.24 -11.62
C LYS A 110 -3.46 -10.76 -11.08
N ARG A 111 -2.41 -9.93 -11.14
CA ARG A 111 -1.04 -10.30 -10.72
C ARG A 111 -0.99 -10.77 -9.27
N TYR A 112 -1.68 -10.05 -8.38
CA TYR A 112 -1.73 -10.41 -6.96
C TYR A 112 -2.89 -11.33 -6.62
N ASP A 113 -3.63 -11.85 -7.60
CA ASP A 113 -4.77 -12.75 -7.42
C ASP A 113 -5.81 -12.24 -6.41
N VAL A 114 -6.17 -10.96 -6.50
CA VAL A 114 -7.15 -10.34 -5.61
C VAL A 114 -8.54 -10.92 -5.91
N LYS A 115 -9.24 -11.41 -4.88
CA LYS A 115 -10.58 -12.00 -5.04
C LYS A 115 -11.71 -11.05 -4.65
N THR A 116 -11.47 -10.19 -3.66
CA THR A 116 -12.49 -9.37 -3.02
C THR A 116 -11.92 -8.02 -2.60
N ILE A 117 -12.77 -7.07 -2.22
CA ILE A 117 -12.37 -5.79 -1.61
C ILE A 117 -13.12 -5.56 -0.30
N PRO A 118 -12.52 -4.87 0.70
CA PRO A 118 -11.17 -4.28 0.68
C PRO A 118 -10.07 -5.33 0.82
N THR A 119 -9.01 -5.20 0.02
CA THR A 119 -7.77 -5.99 0.13
C THR A 119 -6.59 -5.05 0.20
N LEU A 120 -5.69 -5.29 1.14
CA LEU A 120 -4.44 -4.57 1.31
C LEU A 120 -3.30 -5.58 1.30
N ILE A 121 -2.39 -5.43 0.35
CA ILE A 121 -1.20 -6.27 0.20
C ILE A 121 0.01 -5.37 0.33
N PHE A 122 0.93 -5.71 1.22
CA PHE A 122 2.23 -5.03 1.32
C PHE A 122 3.22 -5.73 0.41
N VAL A 123 3.92 -4.94 -0.40
CA VAL A 123 4.97 -5.40 -1.30
C VAL A 123 6.26 -4.65 -1.03
N ASP A 124 7.40 -5.24 -1.37
CA ASP A 124 8.69 -4.59 -1.29
C ASP A 124 8.95 -3.66 -2.50
N ALA A 125 10.15 -3.08 -2.57
CA ALA A 125 10.57 -2.23 -3.69
C ALA A 125 10.67 -2.96 -5.06
N ASN A 126 10.67 -4.30 -5.06
CA ASN A 126 10.66 -5.12 -6.28
C ASN A 126 9.23 -5.48 -6.71
N GLY A 127 8.24 -5.26 -5.84
CA GLY A 127 6.86 -5.70 -6.01
C GLY A 127 6.63 -7.14 -5.59
N ASP A 128 7.54 -7.71 -4.79
CA ASP A 128 7.36 -9.01 -4.18
C ASP A 128 6.52 -8.88 -2.92
N VAL A 129 5.64 -9.86 -2.68
CA VAL A 129 4.68 -9.81 -1.57
C VAL A 129 5.41 -10.02 -0.25
N VAL A 130 5.26 -9.05 0.65
CA VAL A 130 5.73 -9.12 2.05
C VAL A 130 4.61 -9.60 2.96
N GLU A 131 3.40 -9.07 2.79
CA GLU A 131 2.22 -9.46 3.55
C GLU A 131 0.96 -9.38 2.68
N ARG A 132 0.18 -10.47 2.61
CA ARG A 132 -0.97 -10.63 1.73
C ARG A 132 -2.31 -10.32 2.41
N GLU A 133 -2.42 -10.58 3.70
CA GLU A 133 -3.58 -10.33 4.56
C GLU A 133 -3.46 -9.02 5.35
N GLY A 134 -2.78 -8.03 4.76
CA GLY A 134 -2.51 -6.73 5.38
C GLY A 134 -3.77 -6.01 5.85
N ARG A 135 -4.93 -6.26 5.22
CA ARG A 135 -6.22 -5.70 5.65
C ARG A 135 -6.59 -6.16 7.06
N CYS A 136 -6.61 -7.47 7.31
CA CYS A 136 -6.95 -8.04 8.61
C CYS A 136 -5.88 -7.64 9.64
N PHE A 137 -4.62 -7.77 9.27
CA PHE A 137 -3.51 -7.46 10.18
C PHE A 137 -3.50 -5.99 10.63
N VAL A 138 -3.76 -5.04 9.73
CA VAL A 138 -3.91 -3.62 10.10
C VAL A 138 -5.13 -3.40 10.97
N GLU A 139 -6.28 -4.01 10.64
CA GLU A 139 -7.52 -3.86 11.41
C GLU A 139 -7.39 -4.35 12.86
N ASP A 140 -6.61 -5.41 13.08
CA ASP A 140 -6.37 -5.95 14.43
C ASP A 140 -5.31 -5.18 15.22
N ASN A 141 -4.43 -4.42 14.54
CA ASN A 141 -3.24 -3.80 15.16
C ASN A 141 -3.12 -2.29 14.92
N TYR A 142 -4.14 -1.61 14.42
CA TYR A 142 -4.09 -0.19 14.02
C TYR A 142 -3.67 0.80 15.12
N MET A 143 -3.69 0.39 16.39
CA MET A 143 -3.21 1.17 17.54
C MET A 143 -1.74 0.94 17.87
N ASP A 144 -1.10 -0.09 17.32
CA ASP A 144 0.31 -0.45 17.55
C ASP A 144 1.08 -0.43 16.22
N LEU A 145 1.53 0.77 15.83
CA LEU A 145 2.31 0.95 14.61
C LEU A 145 3.65 0.24 14.65
N ARG A 146 4.22 0.01 15.84
CA ARG A 146 5.49 -0.70 15.98
C ARG A 146 5.30 -2.17 15.60
N LYS A 147 4.24 -2.80 16.10
CA LYS A 147 3.88 -4.16 15.72
C LYS A 147 3.55 -4.26 14.23
N ILE A 148 2.86 -3.27 13.66
CA ILE A 148 2.61 -3.25 12.21
C ILE A 148 3.93 -3.21 11.45
N TRP A 149 4.83 -2.30 11.82
CA TRP A 149 6.11 -2.13 11.15
C TRP A 149 7.03 -3.36 11.30
N ASP A 150 7.15 -3.92 12.50
CA ASP A 150 7.99 -5.09 12.76
C ASP A 150 7.56 -6.31 11.91
N HIS A 151 6.27 -6.41 11.57
CA HIS A 151 5.71 -7.48 10.75
C HIS A 151 5.95 -7.31 9.24
N ILE A 152 5.88 -6.08 8.74
CA ILE A 152 6.02 -5.78 7.30
C ILE A 152 7.42 -5.29 6.92
N SER A 153 8.30 -5.05 7.88
CA SER A 153 9.66 -4.59 7.60
C SER A 153 10.47 -5.73 6.96
N PRO A 154 11.19 -5.48 5.85
CA PRO A 154 12.04 -6.49 5.20
C PRO A 154 13.20 -7.01 6.08
N THR A 155 13.40 -6.47 7.29
CA THR A 155 14.64 -6.62 8.07
C THR A 155 14.66 -7.84 9.00
N PHE A 156 13.68 -8.76 8.97
CA PHE A 156 13.68 -9.93 9.86
C PHE A 156 13.46 -11.29 9.20
N GLN A 157 13.34 -11.37 7.86
CA GLN A 157 13.43 -12.67 7.21
C GLN A 157 14.91 -13.02 7.00
N THR A 158 15.53 -13.59 8.04
CA THR A 158 16.67 -14.47 7.84
C THR A 158 16.18 -15.64 6.99
N SER A 159 16.62 -15.71 5.73
CA SER A 159 16.47 -16.91 4.93
C SER A 159 17.03 -18.10 5.72
N PRO A 160 16.35 -19.25 5.83
CA PRO A 160 17.08 -20.47 6.05
C PRO A 160 17.95 -20.68 4.81
N GLY A 161 19.25 -20.44 4.96
CA GLY A 161 20.25 -20.78 3.95
C GLY A 161 20.15 -22.27 3.60
N PRO A 162 20.57 -22.66 2.39
CA PRO A 162 20.40 -24.02 1.90
C PRO A 162 21.09 -24.97 2.88
N GLU A 163 20.30 -25.85 3.49
CA GLU A 163 20.80 -26.95 4.30
C GLU A 163 21.75 -27.75 3.42
N ALA A 164 23.02 -27.70 3.81
CA ALA A 164 24.11 -28.37 3.15
C ALA A 164 23.84 -29.88 3.17
N ALA A 165 23.33 -30.40 2.06
CA ALA A 165 23.44 -31.81 1.75
C ALA A 165 24.92 -32.08 1.43
N MET A 166 25.65 -32.56 2.42
CA MET A 166 26.93 -33.24 2.29
C MET A 166 27.00 -34.36 3.33
N PRO A 167 27.75 -35.43 3.06
CA PRO A 167 27.87 -36.21 1.83
C PRO A 167 27.30 -37.63 1.98
#